data_AF-A0A929DV60-F1
#
_entry.id   AF-A0A929DV60-F1
#
_cell.length_a   1.000
_cell.length_b   1.000
_cell.length_c   1.000
_cell.angle_alpha   90.00
_cell.angle_beta   90.00
_cell.angle_gamma   90.00
#
_symmetry.space_group_name_H-M   'P 1'
#
loop_
_entity.id
_entity.type
_entity.pdbx_description
1 polymer ?
#
loop_
_entity_poly.entity_id
_entity_poly.type
_entity_poly.pdbx_seq_one_letter_code
_entity_poly.pdbx_strand_id
1 'polypeptide(L)'
;MKKSLIIAALTVALGACATGPDPSTTIAEAEKEIKVAKSMNFLWRDTEKFLKQAKKAQKAGDNEKAGKLAKKALDQAKLAQKQAKDNKNAGPKYY
;
A
#
# COMPACT_ATOMS: atom_id res chain seq x y z
N MET A 1 49.03 -25.48 21.26
CA MET A 1 48.23 -25.25 22.49
C MET A 1 48.00 -23.75 22.60
N LYS A 2 46.83 -23.13 22.62
CA LYS A 2 45.43 -23.50 22.82
C LYS A 2 44.61 -22.32 22.23
N LYS A 3 43.53 -22.63 21.48
CA LYS A 3 42.16 -22.06 21.61
C LYS A 3 42.01 -20.52 21.49
N SER A 4 41.15 -19.90 20.70
CA SER A 4 39.97 -20.32 19.93
C SER A 4 39.53 -19.14 19.04
N LEU A 5 38.84 -19.48 17.94
CA LEU A 5 37.94 -18.58 17.22
C LEU A 5 36.92 -17.92 18.16
N ILE A 6 36.57 -16.64 17.93
CA ILE A 6 35.20 -16.16 18.13
C ILE A 6 34.81 -15.27 16.95
N ILE A 7 33.96 -15.83 16.09
CA ILE A 7 33.14 -15.16 15.09
C ILE A 7 32.01 -14.47 15.87
N ALA A 8 31.97 -13.14 15.85
CA ALA A 8 30.80 -12.40 16.30
C ALA A 8 29.85 -12.21 15.10
N ALA A 9 29.07 -13.26 14.82
CA ALA A 9 27.89 -13.15 13.98
C ALA A 9 26.84 -12.34 14.74
N LEU A 10 26.69 -11.07 14.38
CA LEU A 10 25.63 -10.22 14.90
C LEU A 10 24.32 -10.61 14.20
N THR A 11 23.67 -11.66 14.69
CA THR A 11 22.31 -12.04 14.31
C THR A 11 21.34 -10.98 14.81
N VAL A 12 20.94 -10.06 13.92
CA VAL A 12 19.82 -9.16 14.18
C VAL A 12 18.52 -9.98 14.07
N ALA A 13 18.10 -10.55 15.18
CA ALA A 13 16.76 -11.07 15.39
C ALA A 13 15.88 -9.95 15.97
N LEU A 14 15.32 -9.10 15.11
CA LEU A 14 14.22 -8.21 15.47
C LEU A 14 13.22 -8.20 14.31
N GLY A 15 12.33 -9.20 14.31
CA GLY A 15 11.22 -9.33 13.38
C GLY A 15 10.06 -10.08 13.99
N ALA A 16 9.83 -9.93 15.29
CA ALA A 16 8.67 -10.49 15.97
C ALA A 16 7.51 -9.49 15.88
N CYS A 17 6.50 -9.89 15.09
CA CYS A 17 5.10 -9.45 15.13
C CYS A 17 4.80 -8.03 14.61
N ALA A 18 4.91 -7.83 13.30
CA ALA A 18 4.01 -6.88 12.63
C ALA A 18 2.61 -7.52 12.58
N THR A 19 1.76 -7.26 13.57
CA THR A 19 0.35 -7.72 13.64
C THR A 19 -0.58 -6.97 12.66
N GLY A 20 -0.03 -6.39 11.59
CA GLY A 20 -0.78 -5.72 10.55
C GLY A 20 -1.28 -6.71 9.47
N PRO A 21 -2.32 -6.35 8.69
CA PRO A 21 -2.73 -7.12 7.52
C PRO A 21 -1.53 -7.37 6.61
N ASP A 22 -1.43 -8.59 6.05
CA ASP A 22 -0.39 -8.92 5.09
C ASP A 22 -0.40 -7.87 3.95
N PRO A 23 0.74 -7.18 3.69
CA PRO A 23 0.82 -6.20 2.61
C PRO A 23 0.40 -6.79 1.25
N SER A 24 0.55 -8.10 1.02
CA SER A 24 0.09 -8.78 -0.20
C SER A 24 -1.41 -8.59 -0.43
N THR A 25 -2.21 -8.74 0.62
CA THR A 25 -3.68 -8.63 0.57
C THR A 25 -4.07 -7.18 0.27
N THR A 26 -3.43 -6.23 0.94
CA THR A 26 -3.71 -4.80 0.74
C THR A 26 -3.28 -4.33 -0.67
N ILE A 27 -2.17 -4.86 -1.20
CA ILE A 27 -1.71 -4.59 -2.57
C ILE A 27 -2.73 -5.11 -3.59
N ALA A 28 -3.23 -6.33 -3.41
CA ALA A 28 -4.23 -6.92 -4.29
C ALA A 28 -5.56 -6.14 -4.26
N GLU A 29 -6.01 -5.71 -3.08
CA GLU A 29 -7.20 -4.87 -2.94
C GLU A 29 -6.99 -3.50 -3.61
N ALA A 30 -5.83 -2.87 -3.39
CA ALA A 30 -5.49 -1.61 -4.04
C ALA A 30 -5.51 -1.73 -5.57
N GLU A 31 -4.96 -2.81 -6.14
CA GLU A 31 -5.03 -3.07 -7.59
C GLU A 31 -6.46 -3.15 -8.13
N LYS A 32 -7.33 -3.88 -7.42
CA LYS A 32 -8.74 -4.01 -7.79
C LYS A 32 -9.43 -2.65 -7.77
N GLU A 33 -9.32 -1.90 -6.68
CA GLU A 33 -10.00 -0.61 -6.53
C GLU A 33 -9.42 0.47 -7.45
N ILE A 34 -8.13 0.41 -7.79
CA ILE A 34 -7.52 1.27 -8.82
C ILE A 34 -8.15 1.01 -10.19
N LYS A 35 -8.40 -0.27 -10.57
CA LYS A 35 -9.07 -0.59 -11.83
C LYS A 35 -10.48 0.00 -11.90
N VAL A 36 -11.22 -0.07 -10.79
CA VAL A 36 -12.56 0.54 -10.69
C VAL A 36 -12.47 2.07 -10.79
N ALA A 37 -11.58 2.73 -10.06
CA ALA A 37 -11.41 4.18 -10.16
C ALA A 37 -10.96 4.64 -11.57
N LYS A 38 -10.17 3.82 -12.28
CA LYS A 38 -9.78 4.05 -13.68
C LYS A 38 -10.98 3.93 -14.63
N SER A 39 -11.82 2.91 -14.49
CA SER A 39 -13.01 2.78 -15.34
C SER A 39 -14.00 3.94 -15.16
N MET A 40 -13.95 4.61 -14.00
CA MET A 40 -14.71 5.82 -13.74
C MET A 40 -14.06 7.09 -14.30
N ASN A 41 -12.80 7.06 -14.77
CA ASN A 41 -11.99 8.23 -15.16
C ASN A 41 -11.72 9.23 -14.01
N PHE A 42 -11.64 8.76 -12.76
CA PHE A 42 -11.47 9.61 -11.58
C PHE A 42 -10.21 9.32 -10.77
N LEU A 43 -9.38 8.36 -11.20
CA LEU A 43 -8.16 8.02 -10.46
C LEU A 43 -7.22 9.21 -10.34
N TRP A 44 -6.75 9.48 -9.12
CA TRP A 44 -5.78 10.53 -8.85
C TRP A 44 -4.37 10.19 -9.37
N ARG A 45 -3.61 11.22 -9.75
CA ARG A 45 -2.31 11.10 -10.45
C ARG A 45 -1.30 10.18 -9.75
N ASP A 46 -1.21 10.24 -8.42
CA ASP A 46 -0.17 9.53 -7.65
C ASP A 46 -0.57 8.14 -7.16
N THR A 47 -1.83 7.71 -7.32
CA THR A 47 -2.32 6.46 -6.72
C THR A 47 -1.51 5.24 -7.17
N GLU A 48 -1.19 5.15 -8.47
CA GLU A 48 -0.38 4.05 -9.00
C GLU A 48 1.09 4.12 -8.60
N LYS A 49 1.61 5.32 -8.31
CA LYS A 49 2.97 5.50 -7.80
C LYS A 49 3.10 4.86 -6.42
N PHE A 50 2.12 5.08 -5.53
CA PHE A 50 2.10 4.42 -4.22
C PHE A 50 2.00 2.90 -4.33
N LEU A 51 1.14 2.38 -5.22
CA LEU A 51 1.07 0.94 -5.47
C LEU A 51 2.42 0.37 -5.96
N LYS A 52 3.08 1.04 -6.91
CA LYS A 52 4.41 0.63 -7.39
C LYS A 52 5.45 0.64 -6.27
N GLN A 53 5.45 1.66 -5.41
CA GLN A 53 6.36 1.74 -4.28
C GLN A 53 6.05 0.66 -3.23
N ALA A 54 4.78 0.32 -3.00
CA ALA A 54 4.37 -0.75 -2.09
C ALA A 54 4.93 -2.10 -2.54
N LYS A 55 4.77 -2.44 -3.83
CA LYS A 55 5.33 -3.67 -4.42
C LYS A 55 6.86 -3.72 -4.32
N LYS A 56 7.54 -2.59 -4.53
CA LYS A 56 8.99 -2.51 -4.38
C LYS A 56 9.44 -2.74 -2.94
N ALA A 57 8.74 -2.15 -1.97
CA ALA A 57 9.02 -2.35 -0.55
C ALA A 57 8.79 -3.81 -0.13
N GLN A 58 7.69 -4.43 -0.58
CA GLN A 58 7.41 -5.83 -0.29
C GLN A 58 8.50 -6.75 -0.85
N LYS A 59 8.94 -6.53 -2.10
CA LYS A 59 10.06 -7.28 -2.71
C LYS A 59 11.38 -7.10 -1.97
N ALA A 60 11.57 -5.98 -1.28
CA ALA A 60 12.73 -5.70 -0.46
C ALA A 60 12.62 -6.25 0.98
N GLY A 61 11.51 -6.92 1.33
CA GLY A 61 11.23 -7.42 2.69
C GLY A 61 10.73 -6.34 3.66
N ASP A 62 10.55 -5.10 3.21
CA ASP A 62 10.05 -3.98 4.01
C ASP A 62 8.51 -4.00 4.03
N ASN A 63 7.97 -4.96 4.78
CA ASN A 63 6.53 -5.23 4.85
C ASN A 63 5.74 -4.09 5.50
N GLU A 64 6.33 -3.36 6.46
CA GLU A 64 5.68 -2.21 7.10
C GLU A 64 5.49 -1.07 6.10
N LYS A 65 6.55 -0.70 5.36
CA LYS A 65 6.46 0.31 4.32
C LYS A 65 5.56 -0.13 3.18
N ALA A 66 5.60 -1.40 2.80
CA ALA A 66 4.70 -1.97 1.80
C ALA A 66 3.24 -1.78 2.21
N GLY A 67 2.88 -2.14 3.44
CA GLY A 67 1.52 -1.99 3.98
C GLY A 67 1.06 -0.54 3.99
N LYS A 68 1.88 0.39 4.47
CA LYS A 68 1.56 1.83 4.50
C LYS A 68 1.30 2.40 3.10
N LEU A 69 2.16 2.08 2.13
CA LEU A 69 2.02 2.55 0.75
C LEU A 69 0.81 1.91 0.04
N ALA A 70 0.58 0.61 0.27
CA ALA A 70 -0.57 -0.11 -0.28
C ALA A 70 -1.88 0.47 0.26
N LYS A 71 -1.97 0.71 1.57
CA LYS A 71 -3.12 1.34 2.20
C LYS A 71 -3.38 2.73 1.64
N LYS A 72 -2.33 3.54 1.45
CA LYS A 72 -2.47 4.87 0.83
C LYS A 72 -3.04 4.79 -0.59
N ALA A 73 -2.57 3.84 -1.39
CA ALA A 73 -3.09 3.61 -2.74
C ALA A 73 -4.56 3.16 -2.71
N LEU A 74 -4.92 2.24 -1.81
CA LEU A 74 -6.28 1.76 -1.61
C LEU A 74 -7.24 2.89 -1.21
N ASP A 75 -6.86 3.68 -0.21
CA ASP A 75 -7.68 4.78 0.31
C ASP A 75 -7.91 5.84 -0.78
N GLN A 76 -6.88 6.20 -1.56
CA GLN A 76 -7.02 7.12 -2.69
C GLN A 76 -7.90 6.56 -3.81
N ALA A 77 -7.83 5.26 -4.11
CA ALA A 77 -8.69 4.64 -5.11
C ALA A 77 -10.17 4.66 -4.68
N LYS A 78 -10.46 4.30 -3.42
CA LYS A 78 -11.82 4.35 -2.86
C LYS A 78 -12.37 5.78 -2.83
N LEU A 79 -11.54 6.75 -2.44
CA LEU A 79 -11.94 8.16 -2.42
C LEU A 79 -12.20 8.72 -3.82
N ALA A 80 -11.38 8.35 -4.81
CA ALA A 80 -11.62 8.70 -6.21
C ALA A 80 -12.97 8.17 -6.72
N GLN A 81 -13.32 6.93 -6.38
CA GLN A 81 -14.64 6.38 -6.72
C GLN A 81 -15.78 7.12 -6.03
N LYS A 82 -15.61 7.49 -4.75
CA LYS A 82 -16.59 8.29 -4.03
C LYS A 82 -16.78 9.66 -4.70
N GLN A 83 -15.69 10.34 -5.00
CA GLN A 83 -15.72 11.63 -5.70
C GLN A 83 -16.42 11.52 -7.07
N ALA A 84 -16.19 10.43 -7.80
CA ALA A 84 -16.89 10.18 -9.06
C ALA A 84 -18.41 10.05 -8.89
N LYS A 85 -18.87 9.41 -7.81
CA LYS A 85 -20.29 9.28 -7.48
C LYS A 85 -20.89 10.61 -7.02
N ASP A 86 -20.19 11.33 -6.16
CA ASP A 86 -20.64 12.63 -5.65
C ASP A 86 -20.77 13.65 -6.78
N ASN A 87 -19.80 13.70 -7.71
CA ASN A 87 -19.85 14.59 -8.87
C ASN A 87 -21.01 14.27 -9.82
N LYS A 88 -21.42 13.01 -9.96
CA LYS A 88 -22.63 12.64 -10.72
C LYS A 88 -23.91 13.19 -10.10
N ASN A 89 -23.92 13.35 -8.77
CA ASN A 89 -25.09 13.81 -8.02
C ASN A 89 -25.05 15.33 -7.73
N ALA A 90 -23.99 16.02 -8.14
CA ALA A 90 -23.83 17.47 -7.97
C ALA A 90 -24.62 18.25 -9.05
N GLY A 91 -25.94 18.07 -9.09
CA GLY A 91 -26.84 18.92 -9.86
C GLY A 91 -27.12 20.27 -9.15
N PRO A 92 -27.57 21.31 -9.88
CA PRO A 92 -27.89 22.60 -9.27
C PRO A 92 -28.98 22.44 -8.21
N LYS A 93 -28.72 22.94 -7.01
CA LYS A 93 -29.73 23.14 -5.97
C LYS A 93 -30.21 24.58 -6.05
N TYR A 94 -31.41 24.78 -6.58
CA TYR A 94 -32.09 26.07 -6.52
C TYR A 94 -32.75 26.17 -5.14
N TYR A 95 -32.39 27.19 -4.37
CA TYR A 95 -32.99 27.53 -3.07
C TYR A 95 -33.95 28.69 -3.25
#